data_AF-A0A927A873-F1
#
_entry.id   AF-A0A927A873-F1
#
_cell.length_a   1.000
_cell.length_b   1.000
_cell.length_c   1.000
_cell.angle_alpha   90.00
_cell.angle_beta   90.00
_cell.angle_gamma   90.00
#
_symmetry.space_group_name_H-M   'P 1'
#
loop_
_entity.id
_entity.type
_entity.pdbx_description
1 polymer ?
#
loop_
_entity_poly.entity_id
_entity_poly.type
_entity_poly.pdbx_seq_one_letter_code
_entity_poly.pdbx_strand_id
1 'polypeptide(L)'
;MTVLRSQEGQTLQVLSDRVCIKLKSASSANRMAVMSVEVPPGGFVPPHTHDKEEESYFMLEGTMTMQLDNQEWMLEPGDFVHVPANTIHGYSNHSDQSIRFLAWSVGGAVDEFFTEMSENIQTMPDDLPKMPAILEKYGIQMIDPA
;
A
#
# COMPACT_ATOMS: atom_id res chain seq x y z
N MET A 1 -21.19 3.41 11.31
CA MET A 1 -20.40 4.53 11.87
C MET A 1 -19.29 3.92 12.71
N THR A 2 -18.04 4.32 12.47
CA THR A 2 -16.86 3.73 13.13
C THR A 2 -15.99 4.86 13.67
N VAL A 3 -15.51 4.73 14.90
CA VAL A 3 -14.53 5.63 15.50
C VAL A 3 -13.38 4.76 16.01
N LEU A 4 -12.18 4.99 15.50
CA LEU A 4 -10.96 4.31 15.96
C LEU A 4 -10.03 5.31 16.63
N ARG A 5 -9.47 4.93 17.78
CA ARG A 5 -8.36 5.63 18.44
C ARG A 5 -7.06 5.36 17.69
N SER A 6 -6.02 6.13 17.99
CA SER A 6 -4.73 6.07 17.29
C SER A 6 -4.14 4.65 17.24
N GLN A 7 -4.26 3.89 18.34
CA GLN A 7 -3.76 2.52 18.47
C GLN A 7 -4.76 1.44 18.02
N GLU A 8 -5.98 1.82 17.65
CA GLU A 8 -7.01 0.88 17.20
C GLU A 8 -6.93 0.68 15.68
N GLY A 9 -7.46 -0.45 15.22
CA GLY A 9 -7.35 -0.94 13.85
C GLY A 9 -6.64 -2.28 13.79
N GLN A 10 -6.80 -2.99 12.67
CA GLN A 10 -6.10 -4.25 12.44
C GLN A 10 -4.70 -3.93 11.89
N THR A 11 -3.65 -4.31 12.62
CA THR A 11 -2.29 -4.10 12.15
C THR A 11 -1.71 -5.38 11.57
N LEU A 12 -1.12 -5.24 10.39
CA LEU A 12 -0.52 -6.29 9.59
C LEU A 12 0.93 -5.96 9.30
N GLN A 13 1.77 -6.98 9.22
CA GLN A 13 3.10 -6.86 8.63
C GLN A 13 3.00 -7.36 7.19
N VAL A 14 3.19 -6.47 6.22
CA VAL A 14 3.12 -6.78 4.79
C VAL A 14 4.50 -6.55 4.20
N LEU A 15 5.26 -7.62 4.02
CA LEU A 15 6.69 -7.55 3.70
C LEU A 15 7.41 -6.66 4.73
N SER A 16 8.09 -5.58 4.30
CA SER A 16 8.73 -4.61 5.20
C SER A 16 7.76 -3.69 5.91
N ASP A 17 6.57 -3.49 5.36
CA ASP A 17 5.71 -2.37 5.73
C ASP A 17 4.73 -2.77 6.84
N ARG A 18 4.52 -1.83 7.75
CA ARG A 18 3.54 -2.00 8.83
C ARG A 18 2.25 -1.27 8.44
N VAL A 19 1.22 -2.05 8.11
CA VAL A 19 -0.07 -1.54 7.62
C VAL A 19 -1.11 -1.64 8.73
N CYS A 20 -1.72 -0.52 9.11
CA CYS A 20 -2.84 -0.50 10.06
C CYS A 20 -4.14 -0.13 9.35
N ILE A 21 -5.01 -1.12 9.15
CA ILE A 21 -6.32 -0.95 8.52
C ILE A 21 -7.25 -0.18 9.48
N LYS A 22 -7.70 0.99 9.04
CA LYS A 22 -8.63 1.89 9.73
C LYS A 22 -10.07 1.75 9.24
N LEU A 23 -10.27 1.39 7.98
CA LEU A 23 -11.58 1.02 7.43
C LEU A 23 -11.39 -0.15 6.46
N LYS A 24 -12.17 -1.21 6.65
CA LYS A 24 -12.20 -2.36 5.74
C LYS A 24 -13.08 -2.03 4.54
N SER A 25 -12.68 -2.47 3.33
CA SER A 25 -13.46 -2.21 2.11
C SER A 25 -14.89 -2.75 2.22
N ALA A 26 -15.07 -3.93 2.83
CA ALA A 26 -16.37 -4.55 3.07
C ALA A 26 -17.30 -3.73 4.00
N SER A 27 -16.78 -2.74 4.73
CA SER A 27 -17.57 -1.86 5.60
C SER A 27 -18.03 -0.57 4.90
N SER A 28 -17.67 -0.39 3.63
CA SER A 28 -18.02 0.77 2.82
C SER A 28 -18.88 0.36 1.62
N ALA A 29 -19.92 1.14 1.33
CA ALA A 29 -20.79 0.91 0.16
C ALA A 29 -20.02 0.97 -1.17
N ASN A 30 -18.94 1.75 -1.21
CA ASN A 30 -18.09 1.95 -2.40
C ASN A 30 -16.79 1.17 -2.33
N ARG A 31 -16.71 0.14 -1.46
CA ARG A 31 -15.49 -0.65 -1.27
C ARG A 31 -14.27 0.19 -0.86
N MET A 32 -14.50 1.28 -0.12
CA MET A 32 -13.42 2.13 0.38
C MET A 32 -12.66 1.45 1.53
N ALA A 33 -11.36 1.27 1.37
CA ALA A 33 -10.46 0.88 2.44
C ALA A 33 -9.59 2.08 2.86
N VAL A 34 -9.30 2.22 4.15
CA VAL A 34 -8.41 3.28 4.67
C VAL A 34 -7.39 2.64 5.60
N MET A 35 -6.13 3.04 5.47
CA MET A 35 -5.03 2.53 6.29
C MET A 35 -4.01 3.62 6.58
N SER A 36 -3.31 3.48 7.71
CA SER A 36 -2.03 4.15 7.90
C SER A 36 -0.91 3.17 7.63
N VAL A 37 0.10 3.59 6.89
CA VAL A 37 1.25 2.75 6.52
C VAL A 37 2.50 3.38 7.12
N GLU A 38 3.36 2.53 7.69
CA GLU A 38 4.71 2.88 8.10
C GLU A 38 5.70 2.07 7.27
N VAL A 39 6.62 2.77 6.59
CA VAL A 39 7.65 2.16 5.73
C VAL A 39 9.00 2.35 6.42
N PRO A 40 9.70 1.27 6.80
CA PRO A 40 10.99 1.39 7.46
C PRO A 40 12.08 1.89 6.47
N PRO A 41 13.24 2.34 6.97
CA PRO A 41 14.42 2.59 6.13
C PRO A 41 14.71 1.43 5.17
N GLY A 42 14.88 1.72 3.88
CA GLY A 42 15.11 0.72 2.84
C GLY A 42 13.88 -0.08 2.41
N GLY A 43 12.70 0.15 3.02
CA GLY A 43 11.44 -0.43 2.57
C GLY A 43 11.03 0.10 1.19
N PHE A 44 10.42 -0.75 0.39
CA PHE A 44 9.95 -0.38 -0.95
C PHE A 44 8.81 -1.27 -1.42
N VAL A 45 7.97 -0.72 -2.29
CA VAL A 45 6.99 -1.43 -3.09
C VAL A 45 7.34 -1.19 -4.56
N PRO A 46 7.66 -2.25 -5.33
CA PRO A 46 8.03 -2.11 -6.72
C PRO A 46 6.87 -1.55 -7.57
N PRO A 47 7.18 -1.01 -8.76
CA PRO A 47 6.17 -0.55 -9.70
C PRO A 47 5.12 -1.62 -10.00
N HIS A 48 3.87 -1.26 -9.87
CA HIS A 48 2.72 -2.11 -10.13
C HIS A 48 1.53 -1.26 -10.58
N THR A 49 0.47 -1.94 -11.00
CA THR A 49 -0.83 -1.34 -11.29
C THR A 49 -1.94 -2.27 -10.81
N HIS A 50 -3.10 -1.69 -10.54
CA HIS A 50 -4.36 -2.41 -10.30
C HIS A 50 -5.44 -1.83 -11.21
N ASP A 51 -6.36 -2.68 -11.65
CA ASP A 51 -7.38 -2.35 -12.66
C ASP A 51 -8.74 -1.95 -12.06
N LYS A 52 -8.94 -2.20 -10.76
CA LYS A 52 -10.19 -1.96 -10.05
C LYS A 52 -10.15 -0.73 -9.16
N GLU A 53 -9.07 -0.53 -8.44
CA GLU A 53 -8.95 0.50 -7.41
C GLU A 53 -8.35 1.80 -7.95
N GLU A 54 -8.89 2.93 -7.50
CA GLU A 54 -8.08 4.15 -7.40
C GLU A 54 -7.50 4.22 -6.00
N GLU A 55 -6.32 4.83 -5.88
CA GLU A 55 -5.63 5.01 -4.62
C GLU A 55 -5.29 6.47 -4.36
N SER A 56 -5.13 6.80 -3.09
CA SER A 56 -4.69 8.13 -2.69
C SER A 56 -3.86 8.06 -1.44
N TYR A 57 -2.85 8.92 -1.41
CA TYR A 57 -1.78 8.93 -0.42
C TYR A 57 -1.70 10.33 0.18
N PHE A 58 -1.61 10.42 1.51
CA PHE A 58 -1.38 11.68 2.22
C PHE A 58 -0.23 11.50 3.20
N MET A 59 0.85 12.23 2.96
CA MET A 59 2.08 12.12 3.73
C MET A 59 1.94 12.74 5.11
N LEU A 60 2.38 12.02 6.14
CA LEU A 60 2.34 12.47 7.54
C LEU A 60 3.74 12.75 8.09
N GLU A 61 4.70 11.87 7.84
CA GLU A 61 6.07 11.93 8.36
C GLU A 61 7.06 11.31 7.36
N GLY A 62 8.31 11.77 7.39
CA GLY A 62 9.37 11.29 6.50
C GLY A 62 9.25 11.78 5.05
N THR A 63 10.16 11.29 4.20
CA THR A 63 10.21 11.64 2.78
C THR A 63 10.15 10.38 1.93
N MET A 64 9.16 10.30 1.05
CA MET A 64 8.93 9.15 0.17
C MET A 64 9.37 9.46 -1.25
N THR A 65 10.06 8.53 -1.91
CA THR A 65 10.20 8.56 -3.37
C THR A 65 9.08 7.70 -3.95
N MET A 66 8.21 8.29 -4.76
CA MET A 66 7.09 7.60 -5.39
C MET A 66 7.28 7.62 -6.91
N GLN A 67 7.25 6.45 -7.52
CA GLN A 67 7.12 6.31 -8.96
C GLN A 67 5.67 6.54 -9.34
N LEU A 68 5.42 7.42 -10.30
CA LEU A 68 4.13 7.62 -10.97
C LEU A 68 4.38 7.61 -12.48
N ASP A 69 3.86 6.59 -13.16
CA ASP A 69 4.19 6.26 -14.54
C ASP A 69 5.71 6.20 -14.76
N ASN A 70 6.27 7.13 -15.53
CA ASN A 70 7.70 7.21 -15.88
C ASN A 70 8.43 8.32 -15.11
N GLN A 71 7.83 8.84 -14.03
CA GLN A 71 8.37 9.94 -13.25
C GLN A 71 8.49 9.57 -11.78
N GLU A 72 9.59 9.99 -11.16
CA GLU A 72 9.79 9.91 -9.72
C GLU A 72 9.42 11.24 -9.07
N TRP A 73 8.74 11.15 -7.95
CA TRP A 73 8.32 12.28 -7.13
C TRP A 73 8.85 12.09 -5.72
N MET A 74 9.50 13.11 -5.19
CA MET A 74 9.85 13.16 -3.77
C MET A 74 8.71 13.84 -3.02
N LEU A 75 8.11 13.15 -2.06
CA LEU A 75 6.93 13.58 -1.33
C LEU A 75 7.29 13.81 0.14
N GLU A 76 6.82 14.91 0.69
CA GLU A 76 7.06 15.40 2.05
C GLU A 76 5.76 15.49 2.86
N PRO A 77 5.79 15.65 4.20
CA PRO A 77 4.59 15.77 5.02
C PRO A 77 3.64 16.88 4.55
N GLY A 78 2.37 16.52 4.35
CA GLY A 78 1.35 17.42 3.80
C GLY A 78 1.11 17.26 2.31
N ASP A 79 2.01 16.59 1.58
CA ASP A 79 1.79 16.26 0.17
C ASP A 79 0.69 15.21 -0.01
N PHE A 80 0.00 15.34 -1.12
CA PHE A 80 -1.11 14.47 -1.51
C PHE A 80 -0.88 13.94 -2.93
N VAL A 81 -1.14 12.65 -3.11
CA VAL A 81 -1.12 12.00 -4.42
C VAL A 81 -2.44 11.26 -4.61
N HIS A 82 -3.03 11.41 -5.80
CA HIS A 82 -4.13 10.58 -6.26
C HIS A 82 -3.66 9.77 -7.46
N VAL A 83 -3.89 8.47 -7.41
CA VAL A 83 -3.50 7.49 -8.42
C VAL A 83 -4.77 6.86 -8.99
N PRO A 84 -5.17 7.23 -10.21
CA PRO A 84 -6.29 6.58 -10.89
C PRO A 84 -6.00 5.09 -11.16
N ALA A 85 -7.04 4.29 -11.27
CA ALA A 85 -6.92 2.89 -11.70
C ALA A 85 -6.13 2.79 -13.03
N ASN A 86 -5.36 1.71 -13.19
CA ASN A 86 -4.47 1.46 -14.33
C ASN A 86 -3.25 2.40 -14.45
N THR A 87 -2.96 3.20 -13.42
CA THR A 87 -1.74 4.03 -13.36
C THR A 87 -0.61 3.26 -12.73
N ILE A 88 0.57 3.26 -13.34
CA ILE A 88 1.74 2.58 -12.77
C ILE A 88 2.23 3.39 -11.57
N HIS A 89 2.42 2.72 -10.44
CA HIS A 89 2.94 3.36 -9.24
C HIS A 89 3.72 2.40 -8.35
N GLY A 90 4.59 2.97 -7.52
CA GLY A 90 5.39 2.26 -6.53
C GLY A 90 6.07 3.28 -5.63
N TYR A 91 6.69 2.84 -4.54
CA TYR A 91 7.39 3.77 -3.65
C TYR A 91 8.61 3.14 -2.98
N SER A 92 9.51 3.98 -2.50
CA SER A 92 10.71 3.59 -1.78
C SER A 92 11.05 4.59 -0.67
N ASN A 93 11.65 4.05 0.39
CA ASN A 93 12.27 4.82 1.46
C ASN A 93 13.79 4.74 1.37
N HIS A 94 14.41 5.79 0.84
CA HIS A 94 15.87 5.89 0.74
C HIS A 94 16.53 6.55 1.96
N SER A 95 15.74 6.98 2.94
CA SER A 95 16.23 7.66 4.15
C SER A 95 16.58 6.67 5.27
N ASP A 96 17.18 7.19 6.35
CA ASP A 96 17.44 6.47 7.60
C ASP A 96 16.30 6.61 8.63
N GLN A 97 15.19 7.26 8.25
CA GLN A 97 14.00 7.45 9.09
C GLN A 97 12.80 6.69 8.53
N SER A 98 11.87 6.29 9.39
CA SER A 98 10.60 5.73 8.93
C SER A 98 9.74 6.79 8.23
N ILE A 99 9.02 6.37 7.21
CA ILE A 99 7.97 7.17 6.57
C ILE A 99 6.62 6.78 7.17
N ARG A 100 5.71 7.75 7.31
CA ARG A 100 4.31 7.49 7.67
C ARG A 100 3.38 8.24 6.73
N PHE A 101 2.36 7.54 6.21
CA PHE A 101 1.31 8.13 5.39
C PHE A 101 -0.05 7.50 5.67
N LEU A 102 -1.13 8.20 5.28
CA LEU A 102 -2.44 7.59 5.09
C LEU A 102 -2.59 7.18 3.64
N ALA A 103 -3.10 5.97 3.42
CA ALA A 103 -3.56 5.53 2.13
C ALA A 103 -5.04 5.17 2.21
N TRP A 104 -5.77 5.42 1.13
CA TRP A 104 -7.09 4.87 0.94
C TRP A 104 -7.29 4.47 -0.51
N SER A 105 -8.08 3.42 -0.70
CA SER A 105 -8.48 2.94 -2.01
C SER A 105 -9.99 2.90 -2.12
N VAL A 106 -10.51 3.01 -3.34
CA VAL A 106 -11.94 2.93 -3.65
C VAL A 106 -12.13 2.01 -4.85
N GLY A 107 -13.14 1.15 -4.81
CA GLY A 107 -13.50 0.27 -5.94
C GLY A 107 -13.17 -1.22 -5.75
N GLY A 108 -12.34 -1.59 -4.77
CA GLY A 108 -11.92 -2.97 -4.59
C GLY A 108 -11.50 -3.37 -3.17
N ALA A 109 -10.48 -4.21 -3.03
CA ALA A 109 -10.29 -5.04 -1.84
C ALA A 109 -8.85 -5.07 -1.31
N VAL A 110 -8.14 -3.94 -1.37
CA VAL A 110 -6.72 -3.86 -0.98
C VAL A 110 -6.46 -4.31 0.48
N ASP A 111 -7.41 -4.11 1.39
CA ASP A 111 -7.29 -4.55 2.78
C ASP A 111 -7.35 -6.08 2.92
N GLU A 112 -8.12 -6.74 2.05
CA GLU A 112 -8.15 -8.21 1.96
C GLU A 112 -6.85 -8.73 1.35
N PHE A 113 -6.33 -8.08 0.29
CA PHE A 113 -5.01 -8.37 -0.28
C PHE A 113 -3.90 -8.29 0.78
N PHE A 114 -3.84 -7.20 1.54
CA PHE A 114 -2.85 -7.04 2.60
C PHE A 114 -2.99 -8.09 3.70
N THR A 115 -4.22 -8.48 4.05
CA THR A 115 -4.45 -9.57 5.01
C THR A 115 -3.88 -10.88 4.49
N GLU A 116 -4.17 -11.24 3.24
CA GLU A 116 -3.70 -12.50 2.64
C GLU A 116 -2.18 -12.51 2.44
N MET A 117 -1.58 -11.39 2.03
CA MET A 117 -0.14 -11.23 1.97
C MET A 117 0.51 -11.43 3.33
N SER A 118 -0.01 -10.80 4.39
CA SER A 118 0.53 -10.91 5.75
C SER A 118 0.42 -12.34 6.32
N GLU A 119 -0.65 -13.05 6.00
CA GLU A 119 -0.87 -14.43 6.45
C GLU A 119 -0.01 -15.45 5.72
N ASN A 120 0.23 -15.26 4.42
CA ASN A 120 0.84 -16.28 3.56
C ASN A 120 2.31 -16.03 3.22
N ILE A 121 2.78 -14.79 3.32
CA ILE A 121 4.15 -14.36 2.99
C ILE A 121 4.84 -13.90 4.28
N GLN A 122 5.49 -14.84 4.97
CA GLN A 122 6.13 -14.59 6.27
C GLN A 122 7.65 -14.73 6.18
N THR A 123 8.15 -15.62 5.32
CA THR A 123 9.56 -15.95 5.19
C THR A 123 10.02 -15.80 3.75
N MET A 124 10.88 -14.83 3.49
CA MET A 124 11.51 -14.64 2.17
C MET A 124 12.91 -15.28 2.17
N PRO A 125 13.33 -15.95 1.08
CA PRO A 125 12.64 -16.07 -0.21
C PRO A 125 11.65 -17.25 -0.30
N ASP A 126 11.51 -18.07 0.74
CA ASP A 126 10.77 -19.34 0.69
C ASP A 126 9.29 -19.20 0.27
N ASP A 127 8.66 -18.08 0.63
CA ASP A 127 7.25 -17.80 0.31
C ASP A 127 7.04 -17.09 -1.04
N LEU A 128 8.11 -16.69 -1.74
CA LEU A 128 8.03 -16.05 -3.06
C LEU A 128 7.12 -16.79 -4.05
N PRO A 129 7.14 -18.14 -4.16
CA PRO A 129 6.30 -18.87 -5.11
C PRO A 129 4.79 -18.72 -4.85
N LYS A 130 4.37 -18.26 -3.67
CA LYS A 130 2.96 -18.04 -3.32
C LYS A 130 2.43 -16.70 -3.84
N MET A 131 3.30 -15.70 -4.00
CA MET A 131 2.90 -14.33 -4.34
C MET A 131 2.12 -14.19 -5.66
N PRO A 132 2.49 -14.86 -6.78
CA PRO A 132 1.80 -14.67 -8.05
C PRO A 132 0.30 -14.96 -7.99
N ALA A 133 -0.09 -16.03 -7.27
CA ALA A 133 -1.51 -16.39 -7.11
C ALA A 133 -2.29 -15.34 -6.30
N ILE A 134 -1.67 -14.72 -5.30
CA ILE A 134 -2.29 -13.66 -4.50
C ILE A 134 -2.44 -12.40 -5.36
N LEU A 135 -1.39 -11.99 -6.08
CA LEU A 135 -1.41 -10.82 -6.96
C LEU A 135 -2.51 -10.94 -8.03
N GLU A 136 -2.58 -12.08 -8.72
CA GLU A 136 -3.61 -12.35 -9.73
C GLU A 136 -5.02 -12.27 -9.17
N LYS A 137 -5.25 -12.88 -7.99
CA LYS A 137 -6.56 -12.86 -7.31
C LYS A 137 -7.08 -11.44 -7.08
N TYR A 138 -6.19 -10.52 -6.73
CA TYR A 138 -6.54 -9.13 -6.45
C TYR A 138 -6.41 -8.19 -7.66
N GLY A 139 -5.92 -8.66 -8.81
CA GLY A 139 -5.77 -7.85 -10.02
C GLY A 139 -4.55 -6.94 -9.99
N ILE A 140 -3.54 -7.27 -9.18
CA ILE A 140 -2.29 -6.52 -9.10
C ILE A 140 -1.33 -7.06 -10.14
N GLN A 141 -0.87 -6.17 -11.02
CA GLN A 141 0.10 -6.48 -12.06
C GLN A 141 1.42 -5.80 -11.71
N MET A 142 2.46 -6.61 -11.52
CA MET A 142 3.81 -6.12 -11.33
C MET A 142 4.36 -5.60 -12.66
N ILE A 143 5.03 -4.46 -12.63
CA ILE A 143 5.70 -3.90 -13.80
C ILE A 143 7.20 -4.13 -13.64
N ASP A 144 7.78 -4.85 -14.60
CA ASP A 144 9.22 -5.02 -14.64
C ASP A 144 9.91 -3.65 -14.85
N PRO A 145 10.99 -3.35 -14.11
CA PRO A 145 11.81 -2.19 -14.42
C PRO A 145 12.31 -2.30 -15.86
N ALA A 146 12.09 -1.26 -16.67
CA ALA A 146 12.59 -1.17 -18.04
C ALA A 146 14.13 -1.16 -18.09
#